data_AF-A0A966QDZ5-F1
#
_entry.id   AF-A0A966QDZ5-F1
#
_cell.length_a   1.000
_cell.length_b   1.000
_cell.length_c   1.000
_cell.angle_alpha   90.00
_cell.angle_beta   90.00
_cell.angle_gamma   90.00
#
_symmetry.space_group_name_H-M   'P 1'
#
loop_
_entity.id
_entity.type
_entity.pdbx_description
1 polymer ?
#
loop_
_entity_poly.entity_id
_entity_poly.type
_entity_poly.pdbx_seq_one_letter_code
_entity_poly.pdbx_strand_id
1 'polypeptide(L)'
;MVPSLAELHPNPGWEASSLPLTDTVGKHCILELYHCRADRLDDEAFLRSSITQAVQEAGATLLQLISHRFTPQGVTALALLAESHLSIHTWPESGYAAVDVFTCGDHTMPERACQRLIADLQAGDHRLRSFRRQTPEALSEQERQPL
;
A
#
# COMPACT_ATOMS: atom_id res chain seq x y z
N MET A 1 -28.34 -4.36 -11.59
CA MET A 1 -28.69 -3.29 -10.64
C MET A 1 -27.41 -2.52 -10.39
N VAL A 2 -27.39 -1.21 -10.63
CA VAL A 2 -26.17 -0.39 -10.47
C VAL A 2 -26.05 -0.06 -8.98
N PRO A 3 -24.91 -0.33 -8.32
CA PRO A 3 -24.74 -0.01 -6.91
C PRO A 3 -24.83 1.50 -6.68
N SER A 4 -25.41 1.89 -5.55
CA SER A 4 -25.57 3.30 -5.20
C SER A 4 -24.22 3.93 -4.86
N LEU A 5 -24.11 5.26 -4.96
CA LEU A 5 -22.89 6.01 -4.63
C LEU A 5 -22.41 5.73 -3.18
N ALA A 6 -23.34 5.41 -2.28
CA ALA A 6 -23.05 5.06 -0.89
C ALA A 6 -22.41 3.67 -0.72
N GLU A 7 -22.68 2.74 -1.65
CA GLU A 7 -22.08 1.39 -1.66
C GLU A 7 -20.67 1.37 -2.28
N LEU A 8 -20.31 2.43 -3.00
CA LEU A 8 -18.96 2.64 -3.55
C LEU A 8 -18.04 3.41 -2.59
N HIS A 9 -18.57 3.86 -1.45
CA HIS A 9 -17.80 4.55 -0.43
C HIS A 9 -17.08 3.53 0.48
N PRO A 10 -15.79 3.70 0.82
CA PRO A 10 -15.01 2.72 1.59
C PRO A 10 -15.50 2.48 3.03
N ASN A 11 -16.55 3.17 3.47
CA ASN A 11 -17.09 3.05 4.82
C ASN A 11 -18.64 3.16 4.81
N PRO A 12 -19.38 2.04 4.72
CA PRO A 12 -20.84 2.04 4.74
C PRO A 12 -21.33 2.15 6.21
N GLY A 13 -21.59 3.38 6.67
CA GLY A 13 -22.05 3.61 8.05
C GLY A 13 -21.81 5.01 8.62
N TRP A 14 -21.44 5.99 7.80
CA TRP A 14 -21.31 7.38 8.24
C TRP A 14 -22.69 7.97 8.56
N GLU A 15 -23.09 7.91 9.83
CA GLU A 15 -23.92 8.96 10.40
C GLU A 15 -23.04 10.22 10.51
N ALA A 16 -23.57 11.35 10.04
CA ALA A 16 -22.89 12.62 9.90
C ALA A 16 -22.29 13.13 11.22
N SER A 17 -21.07 12.69 11.55
CA SER A 17 -20.24 13.30 12.57
C SER A 17 -19.01 13.87 11.87
N SER A 18 -19.03 15.18 11.61
CA SER A 18 -17.93 15.92 11.01
C SER A 18 -16.67 15.79 11.88
N LEU A 19 -15.86 14.78 11.58
CA LEU A 19 -14.49 14.71 12.08
C LEU A 19 -13.69 15.81 11.35
N PRO A 20 -12.97 16.68 12.08
CA PRO A 20 -12.11 17.66 11.44
C PRO A 20 -11.07 16.93 10.57
N LEU A 21 -10.77 17.48 9.39
CA LEU A 21 -9.81 16.94 8.41
C LEU A 21 -8.37 16.79 8.96
N THR A 22 -8.13 17.20 10.21
CA THR A 22 -6.83 17.24 10.89
C THR A 22 -6.28 15.87 11.31
N ASP A 23 -7.10 14.81 11.38
CA ASP A 23 -6.70 13.58 12.11
C ASP A 23 -6.20 12.41 11.25
N THR A 24 -6.14 12.53 9.93
CA THR A 24 -5.57 11.46 9.08
C THR A 24 -4.10 11.73 8.75
N VAL A 25 -3.24 11.56 9.75
CA VAL A 25 -1.79 11.46 9.52
C VAL A 25 -1.52 10.07 8.93
N GLY A 26 -1.28 10.03 7.63
CA GLY A 26 -0.79 8.83 6.97
C GLY A 26 0.73 8.75 7.04
N LYS A 27 1.27 7.54 6.90
CA LYS A 27 2.71 7.30 6.83
C LYS A 27 3.03 6.55 5.54
N HIS A 28 3.92 7.14 4.76
CA HIS A 28 4.33 6.62 3.46
C HIS A 28 5.79 6.18 3.51
N CYS A 29 6.01 4.89 3.33
CA CYS A 29 7.31 4.26 3.20
C CYS A 29 7.64 4.04 1.72
N ILE A 30 8.78 4.55 1.28
CA ILE A 30 9.40 4.29 -0.02
C ILE A 30 10.56 3.33 0.22
N LEU A 31 10.43 2.12 -0.29
CA LEU A 31 11.35 1.02 -0.06
C LEU A 31 11.96 0.58 -1.39
N GLU A 32 13.27 0.73 -1.48
CA GLU A 32 14.10 0.21 -2.56
C GLU A 32 14.71 -1.10 -2.10
N LEU A 33 14.57 -2.18 -2.88
CA LEU A 33 15.13 -3.50 -2.57
C LEU A 33 16.14 -3.90 -3.64
N TYR A 34 17.34 -4.29 -3.21
CA TYR A 34 18.44 -4.65 -4.10
C TYR A 34 18.93 -6.08 -3.81
N HIS A 35 19.55 -6.69 -4.83
CA HIS A 35 20.07 -8.05 -4.76
C HIS A 35 19.00 -9.08 -4.33
N CYS A 36 17.76 -8.87 -4.74
CA CYS A 36 16.66 -9.79 -4.52
C CYS A 36 16.80 -11.04 -5.39
N ARG A 37 16.11 -12.10 -4.99
CA ARG A 37 16.01 -13.31 -5.79
C ARG A 37 15.16 -13.12 -7.05
N ALA A 38 15.78 -13.30 -8.22
CA ALA A 38 15.12 -13.13 -9.51
C ALA A 38 13.88 -14.04 -9.69
N ASP A 39 13.94 -15.28 -9.19
CA ASP A 39 12.80 -16.21 -9.23
C ASP A 39 11.61 -15.74 -8.38
N ARG A 40 11.86 -15.01 -7.29
CA ARG A 40 10.80 -14.42 -6.46
C ARG A 40 10.23 -13.13 -7.05
N LEU A 41 11.09 -12.34 -7.71
CA LEU A 41 10.68 -11.12 -8.40
C LEU A 41 9.80 -11.40 -9.62
N ASP A 42 9.93 -12.56 -10.25
CA ASP A 42 9.18 -12.93 -11.46
C ASP A 42 7.97 -13.86 -11.19
N ASP A 43 7.75 -14.24 -9.93
CA ASP A 43 6.63 -15.09 -9.50
C ASP A 43 5.46 -14.23 -9.01
N GLU A 44 4.48 -14.03 -9.89
CA GLU A 44 3.27 -13.26 -9.60
C GLU A 44 2.47 -13.84 -8.42
N ALA A 45 2.34 -15.15 -8.32
CA ALA A 45 1.56 -15.78 -7.26
C ALA A 45 2.25 -15.60 -5.90
N PHE A 46 3.57 -15.75 -5.87
CA PHE A 46 4.39 -15.48 -4.70
C PHE A 46 4.26 -14.02 -4.25
N LEU A 47 4.38 -13.06 -5.17
CA LEU A 47 4.25 -11.64 -4.86
C LEU A 47 2.86 -11.31 -4.30
N ARG A 48 1.79 -11.86 -4.89
CA ARG A 48 0.43 -11.67 -4.37
C ARG A 48 0.30 -12.16 -2.93
N SER A 49 0.86 -13.33 -2.63
CA SER A 49 0.88 -13.89 -1.28
C SER A 49 1.69 -13.05 -0.30
N SER A 50 2.86 -12.60 -0.72
CA SER A 50 3.78 -11.77 0.10
C SER A 50 3.15 -10.42 0.43
N ILE A 51 2.52 -9.77 -0.55
CA ILE A 51 1.78 -8.51 -0.35
C ILE A 51 0.63 -8.69 0.62
N THR A 52 -0.18 -9.75 0.44
CA THR A 52 -1.32 -10.02 1.33
C THR A 52 -0.86 -10.16 2.78
N GLN A 53 0.25 -10.87 3.01
CA GLN A 53 0.81 -11.05 4.35
C GLN A 53 1.45 -9.76 4.89
N ALA A 54 2.14 -9.00 4.05
CA ALA A 54 2.68 -7.69 4.41
C ALA A 54 1.58 -6.73 4.88
N VAL A 55 0.44 -6.68 4.17
CA VAL A 55 -0.73 -5.88 4.55
C VAL A 55 -1.29 -6.31 5.91
N GLN A 56 -1.43 -7.61 6.15
CA GLN A 56 -1.86 -8.15 7.44
C GLN A 56 -0.90 -7.78 8.58
N GLU A 57 0.40 -7.90 8.36
CA GLU A 57 1.42 -7.55 9.36
C GLU A 57 1.48 -6.05 9.67
N ALA A 58 1.14 -5.20 8.69
CA ALA A 58 0.97 -3.77 8.89
C ALA A 58 -0.33 -3.42 9.63
N GLY A 59 -1.21 -4.38 9.89
CA GLY A 59 -2.51 -4.13 10.51
C GLY A 59 -3.50 -3.40 9.60
N ALA A 60 -3.26 -3.40 8.28
CA ALA A 60 -4.11 -2.74 7.31
C ALA A 60 -5.16 -3.69 6.72
N THR A 61 -6.29 -3.12 6.28
CA THR A 61 -7.37 -3.88 5.63
C THR A 61 -7.18 -3.90 4.11
N LEU A 62 -6.98 -5.09 3.54
CA LEU A 62 -6.94 -5.30 2.10
C LEU A 62 -8.35 -5.29 1.50
N LEU A 63 -8.61 -4.38 0.56
CA LEU A 63 -9.86 -4.35 -0.21
C LEU A 63 -9.75 -5.13 -1.51
N GLN A 64 -8.67 -4.90 -2.25
CA GLN A 64 -8.45 -5.53 -3.56
C GLN A 64 -6.96 -5.65 -3.86
N LEU A 65 -6.58 -6.73 -4.54
CA LEU A 65 -5.21 -6.95 -5.01
C LEU A 65 -5.21 -7.26 -6.50
N ILE A 66 -4.67 -6.33 -7.29
CA ILE A 66 -4.44 -6.50 -8.73
C ILE A 66 -2.95 -6.68 -9.00
N SER A 67 -2.63 -7.47 -10.02
CA SER A 67 -1.26 -7.73 -10.45
C SER A 67 -1.20 -7.97 -11.94
N HIS A 68 -0.02 -7.75 -12.52
CA HIS A 68 0.29 -8.04 -13.90
C HIS A 68 1.75 -8.51 -14.01
N ARG A 69 1.94 -9.73 -14.52
CA ARG A 69 3.26 -10.21 -14.95
C ARG A 69 3.51 -9.82 -16.40
N PHE A 70 4.66 -9.22 -16.65
CA PHE A 70 5.13 -8.80 -17.97
C PHE A 70 5.88 -9.93 -18.69
N THR A 71 6.04 -9.78 -20.00
CA THR A 71 6.89 -10.62 -20.84
C THR A 71 8.13 -9.81 -21.27
N PRO A 72 9.35 -10.35 -21.15
CA PRO A 72 9.68 -11.72 -20.74
C PRO A 72 9.54 -12.01 -19.24
N GLN A 73 9.65 -10.99 -18.39
CA GLN A 73 9.66 -11.14 -16.93
C GLN A 73 9.27 -9.83 -16.22
N GLY A 74 9.11 -9.92 -14.90
CA GLY A 74 8.79 -8.81 -14.02
C GLY A 74 7.29 -8.70 -13.73
N VAL A 75 6.98 -8.16 -12.57
CA VAL A 75 5.61 -8.07 -12.04
C VAL A 75 5.39 -6.67 -11.46
N THR A 76 4.22 -6.11 -11.76
CA THR A 76 3.64 -4.98 -11.00
C THR A 76 2.43 -5.48 -10.23
N ALA A 77 2.30 -5.09 -8.97
CA ALA A 77 1.12 -5.37 -8.16
C ALA A 77 0.72 -4.17 -7.29
N LEU A 78 -0.59 -4.02 -7.09
CA LEU A 78 -1.20 -2.96 -6.30
C LEU A 78 -2.25 -3.56 -5.37
N ALA A 79 -2.05 -3.39 -4.07
CA ALA A 79 -3.04 -3.63 -3.03
C ALA A 79 -3.75 -2.32 -2.71
N LEU A 80 -5.05 -2.28 -2.99
CA LEU A 80 -5.95 -1.24 -2.51
C LEU A 80 -6.26 -1.52 -1.04
N LEU A 81 -5.97 -0.55 -0.18
CA LEU A 81 -6.26 -0.61 1.25
C LEU A 81 -7.46 0.28 1.55
N ALA A 82 -8.15 0.05 2.67
CA ALA A 82 -9.32 0.83 3.07
C ALA A 82 -9.09 2.36 3.02
N GLU A 83 -7.87 2.81 3.33
CA GLU A 83 -7.57 4.25 3.47
C GLU A 83 -6.29 4.67 2.73
N SER A 84 -5.72 3.83 1.85
CA SER A 84 -4.39 4.06 1.24
C SER A 84 -4.02 2.98 0.18
N HIS A 85 -2.75 2.56 0.07
CA HIS A 85 -2.30 1.54 -0.89
C HIS A 85 -0.93 0.95 -0.56
N LEU A 86 -0.64 -0.22 -1.14
CA LEU A 86 0.71 -0.76 -1.28
C LEU A 86 0.97 -1.12 -2.75
N SER A 87 2.05 -0.62 -3.35
CA SER A 87 2.50 -1.01 -4.69
C SER A 87 3.87 -1.65 -4.67
N ILE A 88 4.10 -2.56 -5.63
CA ILE A 88 5.41 -3.13 -5.92
C ILE A 88 5.62 -3.20 -7.43
N HIS A 89 6.83 -2.84 -7.87
CA HIS A 89 7.33 -3.02 -9.22
C HIS A 89 8.65 -3.77 -9.16
N THR A 90 8.85 -4.76 -10.02
CA THR A 90 10.01 -5.65 -9.97
C THR A 90 10.75 -5.72 -11.31
N TRP A 91 12.07 -5.84 -11.23
CA TRP A 91 12.99 -6.02 -12.35
C TRP A 91 13.92 -7.21 -12.05
N PRO A 92 13.49 -8.44 -12.35
CA PRO A 92 14.25 -9.66 -12.05
C PRO A 92 15.68 -9.65 -12.61
N GLU A 93 15.89 -9.09 -13.80
CA GLU A 93 17.20 -8.98 -14.46
C GLU A 93 18.21 -8.15 -13.66
N SER A 94 17.73 -7.24 -12.82
CA SER A 94 18.55 -6.35 -11.99
C SER A 94 18.53 -6.76 -10.53
N GLY A 95 17.77 -7.80 -10.15
CA GLY A 95 17.55 -8.17 -8.75
C GLY A 95 16.93 -7.03 -7.93
N TYR A 96 16.07 -6.21 -8.55
CA TYR A 96 15.57 -4.96 -7.97
C TYR A 96 14.04 -4.96 -7.83
N ALA A 97 13.55 -4.34 -6.76
CA ALA A 97 12.15 -3.98 -6.61
C ALA A 97 11.97 -2.60 -5.97
N ALA A 98 11.01 -1.84 -6.50
CA ALA A 98 10.53 -0.60 -5.91
C ALA A 98 9.19 -0.87 -5.21
N VAL A 99 9.07 -0.46 -3.96
CA VAL A 99 7.88 -0.69 -3.13
C VAL A 99 7.44 0.60 -2.47
N ASP A 100 6.15 0.89 -2.57
CA ASP A 100 5.49 1.96 -1.83
C ASP A 100 4.52 1.32 -0.83
N VAL A 101 4.68 1.63 0.46
CA VAL A 101 3.72 1.25 1.49
C VAL A 101 3.16 2.52 2.10
N PHE A 102 1.95 2.87 1.70
CA PHE A 102 1.21 3.98 2.28
C PHE A 102 0.09 3.43 3.16
N THR A 103 0.03 3.87 4.42
CA THR A 103 -1.03 3.51 5.37
C THR A 103 -1.53 4.73 6.12
N CYS A 104 -2.79 4.70 6.55
CA CYS A 104 -3.42 5.75 7.34
C CYS A 104 -3.90 5.17 8.67
N GLY A 105 -3.96 6.02 9.70
CA GLY A 105 -4.41 5.65 11.04
C GLY A 105 -3.28 5.12 11.93
N ASP A 106 -3.31 5.55 13.19
CA ASP A 106 -2.26 5.25 14.20
C ASP A 106 -2.17 3.76 14.57
N HIS A 107 -3.16 2.97 14.19
CA HIS A 107 -3.19 1.52 14.40
C HIS A 107 -2.34 0.75 13.37
N THR A 108 -1.93 1.39 12.27
CA THR A 108 -1.17 0.74 11.20
C THR A 108 0.34 0.92 11.35
N MET A 109 1.10 -0.08 10.88
CA MET A 109 2.56 -0.12 10.96
C MET A 109 3.16 -0.45 9.59
N PRO A 110 3.32 0.53 8.67
CA PRO A 110 3.79 0.26 7.31
C PRO A 110 5.22 -0.29 7.28
N GLU A 111 6.06 0.02 8.28
CA GLU A 111 7.38 -0.60 8.42
C GLU A 111 7.33 -2.12 8.52
N ARG A 112 6.28 -2.70 9.10
CA ARG A 112 6.14 -4.16 9.21
C ARG A 112 5.89 -4.79 7.85
N ALA A 113 5.06 -4.17 7.01
CA ALA A 113 4.93 -4.56 5.61
C ALA A 113 6.27 -4.48 4.86
N CYS A 114 7.04 -3.40 5.08
CA CYS A 114 8.38 -3.28 4.50
C CYS A 114 9.31 -4.41 4.94
N GLN A 115 9.40 -4.69 6.25
CA GLN A 115 10.22 -5.78 6.81
C GLN A 115 9.81 -7.13 6.22
N ARG A 116 8.50 -7.34 6.08
CA ARG A 116 7.96 -8.57 5.51
C ARG A 116 8.42 -8.76 4.07
N LEU A 117 8.31 -7.72 3.24
CA LEU A 117 8.74 -7.76 1.84
C LEU A 117 10.27 -7.88 1.67
N ILE A 118 11.06 -7.27 2.57
CA ILE A 118 12.52 -7.46 2.61
C ILE A 118 12.86 -8.95 2.81
N ALA A 119 12.21 -9.60 3.79
CA ALA A 119 12.44 -11.00 4.10
C ALA A 119 11.95 -11.93 2.98
N ASP A 120 10.73 -11.69 2.47
CA ASP A 120 10.12 -12.49 1.42
C ASP A 120 10.85 -12.35 0.09
N LEU A 121 11.41 -11.20 -0.26
CA LEU A 121 12.18 -11.06 -1.51
C LEU A 121 13.66 -11.45 -1.36
N GLN A 122 14.08 -11.76 -0.13
CA GLN A 122 15.47 -12.05 0.22
C GLN A 122 16.42 -10.99 -0.31
N ALA A 123 16.07 -9.72 -0.08
CA ALA A 123 16.88 -8.59 -0.51
C ALA A 123 18.23 -8.62 0.23
N GLY A 124 19.32 -8.58 -0.53
CA GLY A 124 20.67 -8.49 0.04
C GLY A 124 21.01 -7.09 0.55
N ASP A 125 20.36 -6.06 0.03
CA ASP A 125 20.44 -4.67 0.51
C ASP A 125 19.11 -3.95 0.30
N HIS A 126 18.85 -2.89 1.06
CA HIS A 126 17.63 -2.09 0.91
C HIS A 126 17.82 -0.65 1.36
N ARG A 127 16.99 0.25 0.81
CA ARG A 127 16.88 1.63 1.27
C ARG A 127 15.43 1.94 1.61
N LEU A 128 15.17 2.26 2.87
CA LEU A 128 13.87 2.71 3.33
C LEU A 128 13.89 4.22 3.63
N ARG A 129 12.93 4.94 3.06
CA ARG A 129 12.62 6.33 3.44
C ARG A 129 11.17 6.40 3.88
N SER A 130 10.89 7.09 4.98
CA SER A 130 9.53 7.27 5.47
C SER A 130 9.22 8.75 5.64
N PHE A 131 8.00 9.16 5.27
CA PHE A 131 7.50 10.51 5.52
C PHE A 131 6.02 10.50 5.89
N ARG A 132 5.61 11.54 6.62
CA ARG A 132 4.20 11.75 6.96
C ARG A 132 3.46 12.36 5.79
N ARG A 133 2.24 11.88 5.58
CA ARG A 133 1.25 12.42 4.64
C ARG A 133 0.17 13.06 5.48
N GLN A 134 0.02 14.37 5.37
CA GLN A 134 -0.96 15.13 6.14
C GLN A 134 -1.66 16.12 5.23
N THR A 135 -2.95 16.34 5.49
CA THR A 135 -3.69 17.45 4.88
C THR A 135 -3.12 18.75 5.44
N PRO A 136 -2.76 19.73 4.58
CA PRO A 136 -2.36 21.06 5.06
C PRO A 136 -3.42 21.68 5.96
N GLU A 137 -3.01 22.35 7.04
CA GLU A 137 -3.93 23.02 7.98
C GLU A 137 -4.85 24.03 7.28
N ALA A 138 -4.35 24.72 6.25
CA ALA A 138 -5.16 25.64 5.45
C ALA A 138 -6.33 24.97 4.71
N LEU A 139 -6.32 23.65 4.56
CA LEU A 139 -7.41 22.87 3.96
C LEU A 139 -8.21 22.10 5.01
N SER A 140 -7.76 22.05 6.29
CA SER A 140 -8.41 21.21 7.30
C SER A 140 -9.73 21.76 7.86
N GLU A 141 -10.04 23.02 7.55
CA GLU A 141 -11.30 23.68 7.90
C GLU A 141 -12.39 23.52 6.83
N GLN A 142 -12.06 22.96 5.66
CA GLN A 142 -13.04 22.76 4.59
C GLN A 142 -13.84 21.48 4.82
N GLU A 143 -15.12 21.59 5.13
CA GLU A 143 -16.00 20.42 5.20
C GLU A 143 -16.10 19.74 3.82
N ARG A 144 -15.88 18.43 3.79
CA ARG A 144 -16.00 17.62 2.58
C ARG A 144 -17.49 17.50 2.24
N GLN A 145 -17.99 18.39 1.37
CA GLN A 145 -19.37 18.29 0.91
C GLN A 145 -19.52 17.03 0.05
N PRO A 146 -20.54 16.18 0.30
CA PRO A 146 -20.86 15.10 -0.63
C PRO A 146 -21.22 15.70 -2.00
N LEU A 147 -20.63 15.15 -3.06
CA LEU A 147 -21.03 15.46 -4.45
C LEU A 147 -22.42 14.91 -4.74
#